data_AF-A0A7V4UAX2-F1
#
_entry.id   AF-A0A7V4UAX2-F1
#
_cell.length_a   1.000
_cell.length_b   1.000
_cell.length_c   1.000
_cell.angle_alpha   90.00
_cell.angle_beta   90.00
_cell.angle_gamma   90.00
#
_symmetry.space_group_name_H-M   'P 1'
#
loop_
_entity.id
_entity.type
_entity.pdbx_description
1 polymer ?
#
loop_
_entity_poly.entity_id
_entity_poly.type
_entity_poly.pdbx_seq_one_letter_code
_entity_poly.pdbx_strand_id
1 'polypeptide(L)'
;MTCRELIEFLMSYLGNELPAEQRAEFDRHLGMCPSCVNYIRTYEQAIKLGRQAFTDDAAAAPELPEELIKAILAAAHATKP
;
A
#
# COMPACT_ATOMS: atom_id res chain seq x y z
N MET A 1 7.83 19.11 9.24
CA MET A 1 7.62 18.14 8.16
C MET A 1 8.26 18.65 6.88
N THR A 2 9.29 17.96 6.42
CA THR A 2 9.84 18.09 5.08
C THR A 2 9.02 17.25 4.09
N CYS A 3 9.23 17.46 2.78
CA CYS A 3 8.60 16.62 1.76
C CYS A 3 8.95 15.13 1.94
N ARG A 4 10.19 14.83 2.37
CA ARG A 4 10.66 13.46 2.61
C ARG A 4 9.90 12.81 3.76
N GLU A 5 9.84 13.48 4.90
CA GLU A 5 9.14 12.99 6.11
C GLU A 5 7.66 12.72 5.84
N LEU A 6 7.00 13.60 5.05
CA LEU A 6 5.62 13.38 4.65
C LEU A 6 5.46 12.12 3.79
N ILE A 7 6.31 11.93 2.78
CA ILE A 7 6.22 10.77 1.89
C ILE A 7 6.46 9.46 2.67
N GLU A 8 7.44 9.42 3.56
CA GLU A 8 7.71 8.25 4.41
C GLU A 8 6.53 7.89 5.32
N PHE A 9 5.91 8.91 5.92
CA PHE A 9 4.71 8.73 6.72
C PHE A 9 3.56 8.13 5.88
N LEU A 10 3.33 8.65 4.67
CA LEU A 10 2.26 8.17 3.79
C LEU A 10 2.48 6.75 3.28
N MET A 11 3.73 6.40 2.96
CA MET A 11 4.09 5.02 2.60
C MET A 11 3.81 4.06 3.76
N SER A 12 4.20 4.44 4.98
CA SER A 12 3.92 3.65 6.20
C SER A 12 2.42 3.53 6.48
N TYR A 13 1.65 4.60 6.24
CA TYR A 13 0.20 4.60 6.41
C TYR A 13 -0.47 3.64 5.42
N LEU A 14 -0.15 3.74 4.13
CA LEU A 14 -0.72 2.89 3.08
C LEU A 14 -0.23 1.43 3.15
N GLY A 15 0.98 1.21 3.68
CA GLY A 15 1.58 -0.11 3.89
C GLY A 15 1.07 -0.86 5.12
N ASN A 16 0.19 -0.26 5.93
CA ASN A 16 -0.20 -0.82 7.24
C ASN A 16 0.95 -0.98 8.26
N GLU A 17 1.96 -0.11 8.18
CA GLU A 17 3.18 -0.17 8.99
C GLU A 17 3.24 0.89 10.11
N LEU A 18 2.30 1.84 10.13
CA LEU A 18 2.22 2.80 11.23
C LEU A 18 1.82 2.15 12.57
N PRO A 19 2.39 2.62 13.69
CA PRO A 19 1.87 2.30 15.02
C PRO A 19 0.37 2.61 15.13
N ALA A 20 -0.37 1.78 15.86
CA ALA A 20 -1.84 1.83 15.92
C ALA A 20 -2.38 3.21 16.34
N GLU A 21 -1.72 3.88 17.30
CA GLU A 21 -2.10 5.22 17.75
C GLU A 21 -1.95 6.27 16.64
N GLN A 22 -0.83 6.25 15.91
CA GLN A 22 -0.59 7.19 14.81
C GLN A 22 -1.55 6.96 13.64
N ARG A 23 -1.87 5.69 13.35
CA ARG A 23 -2.89 5.34 12.36
C ARG A 23 -4.25 5.91 12.75
N ALA A 24 -4.69 5.67 13.99
CA ALA A 24 -5.98 6.15 14.47
C ALA A 24 -6.08 7.68 14.43
N GLU A 25 -5.00 8.40 14.77
CA GLU A 25 -4.96 9.85 14.66
C GLU A 25 -5.08 10.32 13.20
N PHE A 26 -4.38 9.67 12.28
CA PHE A 26 -4.44 10.04 10.87
C PHE A 26 -5.79 9.68 10.22
N ASP A 27 -6.38 8.54 10.58
CA ASP A 27 -7.74 8.17 10.16
C ASP A 27 -8.77 9.21 10.64
N ARG A 28 -8.64 9.68 11.89
CA ARG A 28 -9.47 10.78 12.41
C ARG A 28 -9.27 12.05 11.57
N HIS A 29 -8.05 12.39 11.19
CA HIS A 29 -7.77 13.53 10.32
C HIS A 29 -8.43 13.39 8.94
N LEU A 30 -8.33 12.23 8.31
CA LEU A 30 -8.99 11.95 7.03
C LEU A 30 -10.52 12.05 7.13
N GLY A 31 -11.10 11.71 8.29
CA GLY A 31 -12.53 11.88 8.56
C GLY A 31 -13.01 13.34 8.61
N MET A 32 -12.11 14.30 8.80
CA MET A 32 -12.45 15.72 8.95
C MET A 32 -11.85 16.64 7.86
N CYS A 33 -10.98 16.11 6.98
CA CYS A 33 -10.21 16.92 6.04
C CYS A 33 -10.36 16.44 4.58
N PRO A 34 -11.32 16.98 3.80
CA PRO A 34 -11.55 16.57 2.41
C PRO A 34 -10.33 16.75 1.48
N SER A 35 -9.51 17.78 1.72
CA SER A 35 -8.31 18.02 0.92
C SER A 35 -7.27 16.92 1.09
N CYS A 36 -7.07 16.43 2.32
CA CYS A 36 -6.17 15.32 2.61
C CYS A 36 -6.70 14.00 2.04
N VAL A 37 -8.01 13.76 2.09
CA VAL A 37 -8.62 12.62 1.38
C VAL A 37 -8.31 12.67 -0.11
N ASN A 38 -8.47 13.83 -0.75
CA ASN A 38 -8.16 13.99 -2.16
C ASN A 38 -6.66 13.80 -2.47
N TYR A 39 -5.79 14.28 -1.57
CA TYR A 39 -4.35 14.11 -1.67
C TYR A 39 -3.96 12.63 -1.64
N ILE A 40 -4.46 11.87 -0.66
CA ILE A 40 -4.21 10.42 -0.57
C ILE A 40 -4.65 9.71 -1.85
N ARG A 41 -5.86 9.98 -2.34
CA ARG A 41 -6.37 9.38 -3.59
C ARG A 41 -5.45 9.65 -4.78
N THR A 42 -4.92 10.87 -4.87
CA THR A 42 -4.00 11.26 -5.95
C THR A 42 -2.66 10.53 -5.80
N TYR A 43 -2.17 10.38 -4.58
CA TYR A 43 -0.94 9.66 -4.27
C TYR A 43 -1.06 8.15 -4.57
N GLU A 44 -2.17 7.50 -4.19
CA GLU A 44 -2.46 6.12 -4.55
C GLU A 44 -2.48 5.91 -6.08
N GLN A 45 -3.06 6.87 -6.81
CA GLN A 45 -3.06 6.85 -8.27
C GLN A 45 -1.65 6.99 -8.85
N ALA A 46 -0.79 7.83 -8.26
CA ALA A 46 0.61 7.94 -8.65
C ALA A 46 1.37 6.61 -8.43
N ILE A 47 1.14 5.93 -7.30
CA ILE A 47 1.70 4.59 -7.04
C ILE A 47 1.23 3.60 -8.12
N LYS A 48 -0.07 3.60 -8.44
CA LYS A 48 -0.63 2.71 -9.46
C LYS A 48 0.00 2.94 -10.83
N LEU A 49 0.08 4.19 -11.26
CA LEU A 49 0.70 4.55 -12.55
C LEU A 49 2.19 4.19 -12.56
N GLY A 50 2.91 4.42 -11.46
CA GLY A 50 4.30 4.02 -11.31
C GLY A 50 4.48 2.50 -11.46
N ARG A 51 3.63 1.69 -10.83
CA ARG A 51 3.66 0.22 -10.99
C ARG A 51 3.40 -0.21 -12.43
N GLN A 52 2.42 0.40 -13.09
CA GLN A 52 2.07 0.09 -14.48
C GLN A 52 3.19 0.43 -15.47
N ALA A 53 3.96 1.48 -15.21
CA ALA A 53 5.10 1.83 -16.05
C ALA A 53 6.18 0.72 -16.09
N PHE A 54 6.25 -0.15 -15.08
CA PHE A 54 7.18 -1.28 -15.02
C PHE A 54 6.55 -2.63 -15.40
N THR A 55 5.24 -2.67 -15.74
CA THR A 55 4.60 -3.92 -16.17
C THR A 55 4.73 -4.19 -17.67
N ASP A 56 5.00 -3.18 -18.49
CA ASP A 56 5.13 -3.36 -19.95
C ASP A 56 6.50 -3.97 -20.37
N ASP A 57 7.52 -3.85 -19.51
CA ASP A 57 8.83 -4.53 -19.65
C ASP A 57 8.82 -5.94 -19.00
N ALA A 58 7.63 -6.50 -18.72
CA ALA A 58 7.48 -7.89 -18.31
C ALA A 58 7.84 -8.84 -19.47
N ALA A 59 9.13 -8.96 -19.77
CA ALA A 59 9.69 -10.25 -20.09
C ALA A 59 9.10 -11.23 -19.06
N ALA A 60 8.21 -12.10 -19.55
CA ALA A 60 7.32 -12.98 -18.81
C ALA A 60 7.75 -13.18 -17.35
N ALA A 61 6.94 -12.67 -16.40
CA ALA A 61 7.10 -13.08 -15.01
C ALA A 61 7.24 -14.61 -15.01
N PRO A 62 8.32 -15.16 -14.43
CA PRO A 62 8.56 -16.59 -14.51
C PRO A 62 7.35 -17.31 -13.93
N GLU A 63 6.93 -18.41 -14.58
CA GLU A 63 5.86 -19.24 -14.02
C GLU A 63 6.24 -19.63 -12.59
N LEU A 64 5.46 -19.16 -11.62
CA LEU A 64 5.70 -19.43 -10.22
C LEU A 64 5.39 -20.92 -9.95
N PRO A 65 6.25 -21.64 -9.21
CA PRO A 65 5.98 -23.02 -8.86
C PRO A 65 4.63 -23.19 -8.15
N GLU A 66 3.85 -24.19 -8.55
CA GLU A 66 2.51 -24.43 -8.01
C GLU A 66 2.51 -24.61 -6.48
N GLU A 67 3.56 -25.23 -5.95
CA GLU A 67 3.73 -25.42 -4.50
C GLU A 67 3.90 -24.11 -3.73
N LEU A 68 4.53 -23.09 -4.34
CA LEU A 68 4.63 -21.76 -3.75
C LEU A 68 3.25 -21.09 -3.71
N ILE A 69 2.47 -21.21 -4.79
CA ILE A 69 1.11 -20.67 -4.86
C ILE A 69 0.23 -21.32 -3.77
N LYS A 70 0.27 -22.66 -3.67
CA LYS A 70 -0.47 -23.41 -2.64
C LYS A 70 -0.07 -22.99 -1.22
N ALA A 71 1.23 -22.84 -0.95
CA ALA A 71 1.73 -22.44 0.36
C ALA A 71 1.26 -21.02 0.75
N ILE A 72 1.31 -20.06 -0.19
CA ILE A 72 0.83 -18.69 0.05
C ILE A 72 -0.66 -18.68 0.34
N LEU A 73 -1.46 -19.40 -0.46
CA LEU A 73 -2.91 -19.50 -0.25
C LEU A 73 -3.24 -20.13 1.11
N ALA A 74 -2.57 -21.23 1.47
CA ALA A 74 -2.76 -21.88 2.77
C ALA A 74 -2.43 -20.94 3.94
N ALA A 75 -1.32 -20.19 3.85
CA ALA A 75 -0.94 -19.21 4.88
C ALA A 75 -1.96 -18.07 5.00
N ALA A 76 -2.45 -17.53 3.88
CA ALA A 76 -3.45 -16.46 3.86
C ALA A 76 -4.81 -16.90 4.44
N HIS A 77 -5.21 -18.16 4.23
CA HIS A 77 -6.42 -18.72 4.82
C HIS A 77 -6.27 -19.04 6.31
N ALA A 78 -5.08 -19.40 6.78
CA ALA A 78 -4.80 -19.67 8.19
C ALA A 78 -4.69 -18.41 9.06
N THR A 79 -4.41 -17.24 8.45
CA THR A 79 -4.26 -15.95 9.16
C THR A 79 -5.54 -15.11 9.19
N LYS A 80 -6.63 -15.58 8.59
CA LYS A 80 -7.94 -14.92 8.66
C LYS A 80 -8.69 -15.40 9.92
N PRO A 81 -9.02 -14.52 10.89
CA PRO A 81 -9.93 -14.88 11.97
C PRO A 81 -11.35 -15.15 11.45
#